data_AF-A0A6P7GX35-F1
#
_entry.id   AF-A0A6P7GX35-F1
#
_cell.length_a   1.000
_cell.length_b   1.000
_cell.length_c   1.000
_cell.angle_alpha   90.00
_cell.angle_beta   90.00
_cell.angle_gamma   90.00
#
_symmetry.space_group_name_H-M   'P 1'
#
loop_
_entity.id
_entity.type
_entity.pdbx_description
1 polymer ?
#
loop_
_entity_poly.entity_id
_entity_poly.type
_entity_poly.pdbx_seq_one_letter_code
_entity_poly.pdbx_strand_id
1 'polypeptide(L)'
;MAVPAVSVRFGLILEAYCRGTQEHIGILQKQLECLERLKICSELVRQSKDKEKGKAALKEYLSESVTEMAITHTRSPLNPMFRCTKIK
;
A
#
# COMPACT_ATOMS: atom_id res chain seq x y z
N MET A 1 6.95 -6.10 11.96
CA MET A 1 7.47 -7.32 11.31
C MET A 1 6.87 -8.53 11.99
N ALA A 2 6.20 -9.40 11.24
CA ALA A 2 5.29 -10.38 11.83
C ALA A 2 5.96 -11.68 12.32
N VAL A 3 7.20 -11.97 11.91
CA VAL A 3 7.91 -13.21 12.25
C VAL A 3 8.80 -12.99 13.49
N PRO A 4 8.51 -13.62 14.65
CA PRO A 4 9.23 -13.33 15.90
C PRO A 4 10.73 -13.62 15.84
N ALA A 5 11.13 -14.72 15.20
CA ALA A 5 12.52 -15.17 15.14
C ALA A 5 13.49 -14.17 14.48
N VAL A 6 12.97 -13.23 13.69
CA VAL A 6 13.78 -12.23 12.97
C VAL A 6 13.39 -10.78 13.31
N SER A 7 12.39 -10.58 14.17
CA SER A 7 11.79 -9.27 14.42
C SER A 7 12.80 -8.25 14.95
N VAL A 8 13.65 -8.64 15.89
CA VAL A 8 14.68 -7.77 16.48
C VAL A 8 15.71 -7.37 15.43
N ARG A 9 16.32 -8.36 14.77
CA ARG A 9 17.38 -8.12 13.78
C ARG A 9 16.89 -7.22 12.65
N PHE A 10 15.75 -7.55 12.06
CA PHE A 10 15.23 -6.77 10.95
C PHE A 10 14.67 -5.41 11.39
N GLY A 11 14.13 -5.31 12.62
CA GLY A 11 13.71 -4.04 13.21
C GLY A 11 14.87 -3.05 13.35
N LEU A 12 16.01 -3.50 13.88
CA LEU A 12 17.21 -2.66 14.02
C LEU A 12 17.77 -2.20 12.67
N ILE A 13 17.79 -3.08 11.67
CA ILE A 13 18.23 -2.73 10.31
C ILE A 13 17.31 -1.64 9.71
N LEU A 14 15.99 -1.82 9.87
CA LEU A 14 15.01 -0.87 9.35
C LEU A 14 15.07 0.48 10.08
N GLU A 15 15.29 0.47 11.41
CA GLU A 15 15.48 1.69 12.19
C GLU A 15 16.73 2.46 11.73
N ALA A 16 17.87 1.78 11.60
CA ALA A 16 19.11 2.38 11.13
C ALA A 16 18.95 3.02 9.74
N TYR A 17 18.24 2.33 8.83
CA TYR A 17 17.93 2.86 7.51
C TYR A 17 17.07 4.13 7.55
N CYS A 18 15.97 4.12 8.32
CA CYS A 18 15.10 5.28 8.46
C CYS A 18 15.86 6.48 9.06
N ARG A 19 16.72 6.25 10.06
CA ARG A 19 17.56 7.32 10.62
C ARG A 19 18.57 7.86 9.61
N GLY A 20 19.13 7.01 8.75
CA GLY A 20 20.13 7.37 7.74
C GLY A 20 19.57 8.01 6.47
N THR A 21 18.27 7.88 6.18
CA THR A 21 17.65 8.44 4.96
C THR A 21 16.25 8.98 5.22
N GLN A 22 16.19 10.09 5.97
CA GLN A 22 14.93 10.69 6.41
C GLN A 22 14.02 11.13 5.26
N GLU A 23 14.58 11.66 4.17
CA GLU A 23 13.80 12.09 3.00
C GLU A 23 13.06 10.92 2.33
N HIS A 24 13.62 9.71 2.40
CA HIS A 24 13.02 8.53 1.79
C HIS A 24 11.86 7.97 2.63
N ILE A 25 11.79 8.29 3.92
CA ILE A 25 10.69 7.85 4.81
C ILE A 25 9.34 8.28 4.25
N GLY A 26 9.21 9.52 3.77
CA GLY A 26 7.94 10.01 3.22
C GLY A 26 7.47 9.24 1.98
N ILE A 27 8.41 8.70 1.19
CA ILE A 27 8.09 7.84 0.04
C ILE A 27 7.63 6.46 0.54
N LEU A 28 8.34 5.88 1.52
CA LEU A 28 7.97 4.59 2.11
C LEU A 28 6.60 4.63 2.81
N GLN A 29 6.29 5.74 3.48
CA GLN A 29 4.98 5.95 4.11
C GLN A 29 3.84 5.98 3.08
N LYS A 30 4.04 6.67 1.95
CA LYS A 30 3.06 6.65 0.84
C LYS A 30 2.88 5.25 0.24
N GLN A 31 3.99 4.50 0.11
CA GLN A 31 3.93 3.11 -0.31
C GLN A 31 3.12 2.24 0.66
N LEU A 32 3.33 2.43 1.96
CA LEU A 32 2.58 1.71 3.00
C LEU A 32 1.08 2.05 2.95
N GLU A 33 0.72 3.32 2.86
CA GLU A 33 -0.67 3.76 2.75
C GLU A 33 -1.35 3.15 1.51
N CYS A 34 -0.68 3.18 0.35
CA CYS A 34 -1.17 2.54 -0.87
C CYS A 34 -1.44 1.03 -0.66
N LEU A 35 -0.51 0.31 -0.03
CA LEU A 35 -0.67 -1.11 0.27
C LEU A 35 -1.82 -1.39 1.25
N GLU A 36 -2.05 -0.53 2.24
CA GLU A 36 -3.19 -0.63 3.15
C GLU A 36 -4.53 -0.49 2.42
N ARG A 37 -4.64 0.45 1.48
CA ARG A 37 -5.83 0.58 0.63
C ARG A 37 -6.05 -0.64 -0.25
N LEU A 38 -4.99 -1.20 -0.84
CA LEU A 38 -5.07 -2.42 -1.64
C LEU A 38 -5.43 -3.66 -0.82
N LYS A 39 -5.03 -3.71 0.46
CA LYS A 39 -5.48 -4.74 1.40
C LYS A 39 -6.98 -4.66 1.65
N ILE A 40 -7.52 -3.45 1.85
CA ILE A 40 -8.97 -3.23 1.98
C ILE A 40 -9.71 -3.67 0.72
N CYS A 41 -9.21 -3.30 -0.46
CA CYS A 41 -9.75 -3.77 -1.75
C CYS A 41 -9.84 -5.30 -1.81
N SER A 42 -8.79 -5.99 -1.35
CA SER A 42 -8.73 -7.45 -1.34
C SER A 42 -9.78 -8.06 -0.40
N GLU A 43 -9.97 -7.47 0.78
CA GLU A 43 -10.99 -7.93 1.73
C GLU A 43 -12.42 -7.65 1.24
N LEU A 44 -12.68 -6.50 0.60
CA LEU A 44 -13.98 -6.17 0.00
C LEU A 44 -14.41 -7.22 -1.03
N VAL A 45 -13.50 -7.61 -1.90
CA VAL A 45 -13.76 -8.66 -2.90
C VAL A 45 -13.92 -10.03 -2.23
N ARG A 46 -13.09 -10.36 -1.22
CA ARG A 46 -13.16 -11.65 -0.52
C ARG A 46 -14.48 -11.84 0.25
N GLN A 47 -15.02 -10.78 0.83
CA GLN A 47 -16.28 -10.83 1.59
C GLN A 47 -17.51 -10.88 0.68
N SER A 48 -17.35 -10.53 -0.59
CA SER A 48 -18.45 -10.51 -1.56
C SER A 48 -18.78 -11.92 -2.05
N LYS A 49 -20.02 -12.35 -1.83
CA LYS A 49 -20.52 -13.66 -2.30
C LYS A 49 -20.82 -13.70 -3.80
N ASP A 50 -21.02 -12.53 -4.40
CA ASP A 50 -21.34 -12.36 -5.81
C ASP A 50 -20.26 -11.53 -6.50
N LYS A 51 -19.85 -11.98 -7.70
CA LYS A 51 -18.75 -11.39 -8.47
C LYS A 51 -19.07 -9.96 -8.91
N GLU A 52 -20.29 -9.72 -9.38
CA GLU A 52 -20.66 -8.39 -9.92
C GLU A 52 -20.83 -7.39 -8.78
N LYS A 53 -21.40 -7.79 -7.64
CA LYS A 53 -21.44 -6.97 -6.43
C LYS A 53 -20.03 -6.66 -5.90
N GLY A 54 -19.13 -7.64 -5.85
CA GLY A 54 -17.75 -7.41 -5.42
C GLY A 54 -16.98 -6.47 -6.35
N LYS A 55 -17.20 -6.59 -7.66
CA LYS A 55 -16.64 -5.67 -8.66
C LYS A 55 -17.19 -4.26 -8.51
N ALA A 56 -18.49 -4.10 -8.25
CA ALA A 56 -19.11 -2.80 -8.02
C ALA A 56 -18.54 -2.13 -6.76
N ALA A 57 -18.49 -2.87 -5.64
CA ALA A 57 -17.93 -2.37 -4.38
C ALA A 57 -16.44 -1.99 -4.51
N LEU A 58 -15.65 -2.80 -5.23
CA LEU A 58 -14.25 -2.47 -5.51
C LEU A 58 -14.12 -1.17 -6.32
N LYS A 59 -14.93 -1.01 -7.37
CA LYS A 59 -14.91 0.21 -8.20
C LYS A 59 -15.31 1.44 -7.40
N GLU A 60 -16.33 1.32 -6.56
CA GLU A 60 -16.79 2.40 -5.69
C GLU A 60 -15.66 2.85 -4.74
N TYR A 61 -15.05 1.89 -4.03
CA TYR A 61 -13.96 2.17 -3.10
C TYR A 61 -12.72 2.79 -3.78
N LEU A 62 -12.35 2.30 -4.97
CA LEU A 62 -11.23 2.87 -5.74
C LEU A 62 -11.53 4.27 -6.28
N SER A 63 -12.81 4.63 -6.43
CA SER A 63 -13.24 5.95 -6.90
C SER A 63 -13.36 6.97 -5.77
N GLU A 64 -13.28 6.54 -4.50
CA GLU A 64 -13.22 7.47 -3.37
C GLU A 64 -11.94 8.31 -3.47
N SER A 65 -12.10 9.64 -3.40
CA SER A 65 -10.98 10.59 -3.61
C SER A 65 -9.77 10.31 -2.71
N VAL A 66 -9.99 9.90 -1.46
CA VAL A 66 -8.92 9.55 -0.51
C VAL A 66 -8.15 8.32 -0.98
N THR A 67 -8.85 7.28 -1.43
CA THR A 67 -8.25 6.03 -1.93
C THR A 67 -7.52 6.27 -3.26
N GLU A 68 -8.12 7.04 -4.16
CA GLU A 68 -7.50 7.43 -5.43
C GLU A 68 -6.18 8.19 -5.18
N MET A 69 -6.18 9.19 -4.29
CA MET A 69 -4.98 9.98 -3.97
C MET A 69 -3.85 9.11 -3.41
N ALA A 70 -4.18 8.18 -2.50
CA ALA A 70 -3.20 7.27 -1.90
C ALA A 70 -2.52 6.35 -2.93
N ILE A 71 -3.23 5.95 -3.98
CA ILE A 71 -2.70 5.03 -5.00
C ILE A 71 -1.96 5.79 -6.13
N THR A 72 -2.43 6.98 -6.51
CA THR A 72 -1.97 7.75 -7.69
C THR A 72 -0.74 8.63 -7.48
N HIS A 73 -0.23 8.73 -6.25
CA HIS A 73 0.95 9.57 -5.93
C HIS A 73 2.10 8.76 -5.33
N THR A 74 2.12 7.45 -5.62
CA THR A 74 3.01 6.49 -4.97
C THR A 74 4.05 5.95 -5.96
N ARG A 75 5.31 5.84 -5.52
CA ARG A 75 6.36 5.13 -6.27
C ARG A 75 6.14 3.63 -6.15
N SER A 76 6.28 2.89 -7.24
CA SER A 76 6.08 1.44 -7.22
C SER A 76 7.07 0.75 -6.28
N PRO A 77 6.59 -0.05 -5.30
CA PRO A 77 7.47 -0.88 -4.48
C PRO A 77 8.23 -1.95 -5.28
N LEU A 78 7.72 -2.32 -6.47
CA LEU A 78 8.36 -3.31 -7.35
C LEU A 78 9.43 -2.69 -8.25
N ASN A 79 9.30 -1.40 -8.56
CA ASN A 79 10.28 -0.65 -9.34
C ASN A 79 10.32 0.82 -8.87
N PRO A 80 11.34 1.22 -8.12
CA PRO A 80 11.46 2.59 -7.58
C PRO A 80 11.47 3.69 -8.64
N MET A 81 11.79 3.36 -9.90
CA MET A 81 11.79 4.32 -11.01
C MET A 81 10.39 4.61 -11.55
N PHE A 82 9.42 3.75 -11.27
CA PHE A 82 8.05 3.89 -11.77
C PHE A 82 7.16 4.61 -10.75
N ARG A 83 6.35 5.56 -11.22
CA ARG A 83 5.33 6.24 -10.43
C ARG A 83 3.94 5.77 -10.88
N CYS A 84 3.15 5.25 -9.94
CA CYS A 84 1.75 4.96 -10.18
C CYS A 84 1.01 6.29 -10.29
N THR A 85 0.36 6.59 -11.42
CA THR A 85 -0.26 7.91 -11.68
C THR A 85 -1.78 7.86 -11.79
N LYS A 86 -2.35 6.80 -12.34
CA LYS A 86 -3.81 6.62 -12.47
C LYS A 86 -4.17 5.15 -12.61
N ILE A 87 -5.31 4.77 -12.04
CA ILE A 87 -5.97 3.47 -12.27
C ILE A 87 -6.98 3.66 -13.40
N LYS A 88 -6.90 2.81 -14.43
CA LYS A 88 -7.83 2.80 -15.58
C LYS A 88 -8.84 1.66 -15.45
#